data_AF-A0AAW0BYW7-F1
#
_entry.id   AF-A0AAW0BYW7-F1
#
_cell.length_a   1.000
_cell.length_b   1.000
_cell.length_c   1.000
_cell.angle_alpha   90.00
_cell.angle_beta   90.00
_cell.angle_gamma   90.00
#
_symmetry.space_group_name_H-M   'P 1'
#
loop_
_entity.id
_entity.type
_entity.pdbx_description
1 polymer ?
#
loop_
_entity_poly.entity_id
_entity_poly.type
_entity_poly.pdbx_seq_one_letter_code
_entity_poly.pdbx_strand_id
1 'polypeptide(L)'
;MSSDASSYEEEVNRKTKRRKGNDGLPTSSKEGFTMKPLFDLLNDDETPFENTVGALMPEFLRERAIRQEQEAEKDPSGQLLRPMTLSDTMSFLDAAGNTGSWSASQALALRKLKVSQERRRAGWTESNISTSPPPILNELLPPASSPLPEHSSIIEALESIRTTPFENSFLARLHGASCGTAIPDLVAVDWETATPWMNLMSDIRDHYTFAHPEREQPPHTVSPITYSPLERWHLDQVHDILDRAFWSGINVSDSLEYSPERCTIIAAYGRLVVGVAIMSSPREPYITYLAVRAGWDNAQIATTMLYHLIALNPHQDITLHVSANNSAMLLYNRFGFKAEEFVVGFYDAYLDPQSRASKNAFRLRLRRH
;
A
#
# COMPACT_ATOMS: atom_id res chain seq x y z
N MET A 1 2.81 -65.48 36.11
CA MET A 1 3.84 -64.67 36.79
C MET A 1 4.16 -63.55 35.80
N SER A 2 3.29 -62.54 35.62
CA SER A 2 2.93 -61.45 36.56
C SER A 2 4.19 -60.88 37.20
N SER A 3 4.54 -59.62 37.10
CA SER A 3 3.87 -58.36 36.72
C SER A 3 5.02 -57.33 36.53
N ASP A 4 4.92 -56.24 35.78
CA ASP A 4 4.29 -54.99 36.18
C ASP A 4 4.24 -54.06 34.97
N ALA A 5 3.03 -53.70 34.57
CA ALA A 5 2.71 -52.55 33.75
C ALA A 5 1.61 -51.82 34.52
N SER A 6 1.91 -50.64 35.07
CA SER A 6 0.95 -49.61 35.52
C SER A 6 1.69 -48.61 36.40
N SER A 7 1.75 -47.35 35.96
CA SER A 7 1.77 -46.15 36.79
C SER A 7 2.19 -44.98 35.89
N TYR A 8 1.59 -43.82 36.11
CA TYR A 8 1.83 -42.52 35.45
C TYR A 8 0.87 -42.14 34.31
N GLU A 9 -0.43 -42.21 34.60
CA GLU A 9 -1.38 -41.15 34.25
C GLU A 9 -2.07 -40.64 35.53
N GLU A 10 -2.52 -39.38 35.51
CA GLU A 10 -3.33 -38.62 36.51
C GLU A 10 -2.65 -37.90 37.70
N GLU A 11 -2.55 -36.56 37.58
CA GLU A 11 -2.97 -35.54 38.57
C GLU A 11 -2.69 -34.13 37.97
N VAL A 12 -3.63 -33.44 37.32
CA VAL A 12 -4.76 -32.63 37.84
C VAL A 12 -4.37 -31.42 38.74
N ASN A 13 -4.63 -30.23 38.20
CA ASN A 13 -4.95 -28.94 38.85
C ASN A 13 -3.96 -28.32 39.85
N ARG A 14 -3.28 -27.23 39.42
CA ARG A 14 -2.89 -26.15 40.33
C ARG A 14 -3.30 -24.77 39.80
N LYS A 15 -4.29 -24.23 40.51
CA LYS A 15 -4.83 -22.86 40.49
C LYS A 15 -3.72 -21.81 40.62
N THR A 16 -3.64 -20.86 39.68
CA THR A 16 -2.81 -19.66 39.80
C THR A 16 -3.56 -18.57 40.57
N LYS A 17 -3.07 -18.31 41.78
CA LYS A 17 -3.54 -17.33 42.75
C LYS A 17 -3.05 -15.94 42.34
N ARG A 18 -3.93 -15.08 41.82
CA ARG A 18 -3.66 -13.65 41.55
C ARG A 18 -3.30 -12.94 42.86
N ARG A 19 -2.11 -12.32 42.91
CA ARG A 19 -1.67 -11.42 43.97
C ARG A 19 -2.32 -10.05 43.79
N LYS A 20 -2.95 -9.56 44.86
CA LYS A 20 -3.59 -8.26 45.02
C LYS A 20 -2.50 -7.26 45.44
N GLY A 21 -2.10 -6.37 44.55
CA GLY A 21 -1.30 -5.18 44.86
C GLY A 21 -2.25 -4.02 45.17
N ASN A 22 -2.02 -3.36 46.29
CA ASN A 22 -2.85 -2.30 46.86
C ASN A 22 -2.01 -1.02 46.85
N ASP A 23 -2.25 -0.13 45.89
CA ASP A 23 -1.69 1.22 45.90
C ASP A 23 -2.83 2.21 45.70
N GLY A 24 -3.04 3.04 46.73
CA GLY A 24 -4.05 4.09 46.76
C GLY A 24 -3.60 5.33 46.01
N LEU A 25 -4.52 5.91 45.24
CA LEU A 25 -4.49 7.30 44.78
C LEU A 25 -5.95 7.83 44.80
N PRO A 26 -6.16 9.14 45.00
CA PRO A 26 -7.38 9.68 45.58
C PRO A 26 -8.53 9.69 44.58
N THR A 27 -9.70 9.28 45.06
CA THR A 27 -10.97 9.28 44.34
C THR A 27 -11.49 10.71 44.19
N SER A 28 -11.29 11.32 43.01
CA SER A 28 -12.23 12.34 42.53
C SER A 28 -13.46 11.60 42.02
N SER A 29 -14.62 11.79 42.64
CA SER A 29 -15.90 11.23 42.24
C SER A 29 -16.28 11.72 40.83
N LYS A 30 -15.84 10.99 39.80
CA LYS A 30 -16.50 10.98 38.50
C LYS A 30 -17.65 10.00 38.61
N GLU A 31 -18.85 10.50 38.87
CA GLU A 31 -20.06 9.72 38.66
C GLU A 31 -20.13 9.40 37.16
N GLY A 32 -19.64 8.23 36.80
CA GLY A 32 -19.71 7.73 35.44
C GLY A 32 -21.14 7.32 35.13
N PHE A 33 -21.60 7.65 33.93
CA PHE A 33 -22.84 7.13 33.35
C PHE A 33 -22.94 5.62 33.61
N THR A 34 -23.85 5.26 34.51
CA THR A 34 -24.00 3.90 34.99
C THR A 34 -25.03 3.21 34.11
N MET A 35 -24.63 2.19 33.34
CA MET A 35 -25.55 1.41 32.48
C MET A 35 -26.50 0.49 33.27
N LYS A 36 -26.41 0.46 34.61
CA LYS A 36 -27.24 -0.40 35.46
C LYS A 36 -28.74 -0.18 35.29
N PRO A 37 -29.29 1.04 35.21
CA PRO A 37 -30.71 1.26 34.96
C PRO A 37 -31.18 0.63 33.63
N LEU A 38 -30.30 0.65 32.62
CA LEU A 38 -30.58 0.06 31.30
C LEU A 38 -30.56 -1.47 31.35
N PHE A 39 -29.67 -2.08 32.14
CA PHE A 39 -29.65 -3.53 32.37
C PHE A 39 -30.75 -4.02 33.31
N ASP A 40 -31.16 -3.21 34.29
CA ASP A 40 -32.25 -3.54 35.22
C ASP A 40 -33.62 -3.47 34.52
N LEU A 41 -33.80 -2.56 33.55
CA LEU A 41 -35.03 -2.43 32.74
C LEU A 41 -35.15 -3.48 31.62
N LEU A 42 -34.03 -4.05 31.15
CA LEU A 42 -34.04 -5.14 30.14
C LEU A 42 -34.44 -6.51 30.71
N ASN A 43 -34.55 -6.63 32.04
CA ASN A 43 -35.02 -7.85 32.70
C ASN A 43 -36.57 -7.92 32.79
N ASP A 44 -37.28 -6.84 32.46
CA ASP A 44 -38.75 -6.82 32.38
C ASP A 44 -39.20 -6.91 30.90
N ASP A 45 -39.60 -8.10 30.47
CA ASP A 45 -39.96 -8.46 29.09
C ASP A 45 -41.20 -7.75 28.51
N GLU A 46 -41.88 -6.88 29.26
CA GLU A 46 -43.19 -6.30 28.87
C GLU A 46 -43.17 -4.78 28.57
N THR A 47 -42.03 -4.10 28.65
CA THR A 47 -41.99 -2.65 28.36
C THR A 47 -41.60 -2.34 26.90
N PRO A 48 -42.42 -1.61 26.13
CA PRO A 48 -42.06 -1.17 24.79
C PRO A 48 -40.78 -0.33 24.83
N PHE A 49 -39.86 -0.56 23.89
CA PHE A 49 -38.59 0.14 23.76
C PHE A 49 -38.72 1.67 23.81
N GLU A 50 -39.79 2.24 23.25
CA GLU A 50 -40.03 3.69 23.25
C GLU A 50 -40.25 4.26 24.66
N ASN A 51 -40.86 3.48 25.57
CA ASN A 51 -41.13 3.92 26.94
C ASN A 51 -39.85 3.86 27.81
N THR A 52 -39.01 2.84 27.60
CA THR A 52 -37.74 2.71 28.32
C THR A 52 -36.70 3.73 27.85
N VAL A 53 -36.60 3.94 26.54
CA VAL A 53 -35.75 4.99 25.96
C VAL A 53 -36.28 6.37 26.32
N GLY A 54 -37.60 6.59 26.31
CA GLY A 54 -38.21 7.85 26.71
C GLY A 54 -37.88 8.26 28.15
N ALA A 55 -37.82 7.29 29.08
CA ALA A 55 -37.44 7.54 30.46
C ALA A 55 -35.95 7.90 30.63
N LEU A 56 -35.06 7.29 29.85
CA LEU A 56 -33.60 7.49 29.93
C LEU A 56 -33.10 8.65 29.05
N MET A 57 -33.90 9.10 28.07
CA MET A 57 -33.51 10.16 27.12
C MET A 57 -33.12 11.48 27.80
N PRO A 58 -33.85 12.01 28.80
CA PRO A 58 -33.49 13.28 29.43
C PRO A 58 -32.16 13.21 30.18
N GLU A 59 -31.87 12.07 30.81
CA GLU A 59 -30.61 11.84 31.51
C GLU A 59 -29.45 11.70 30.52
N PHE A 60 -29.65 10.95 29.45
CA PHE A 60 -28.67 10.82 28.37
C PHE A 60 -28.35 12.16 27.71
N LEU A 61 -29.37 12.99 27.42
CA LEU A 61 -29.16 14.32 26.83
C LEU A 61 -28.39 15.25 27.78
N ARG A 62 -28.64 15.16 29.10
CA ARG A 62 -27.91 15.92 30.12
C ARG A 62 -26.44 15.52 30.18
N GLU A 63 -26.15 14.23 30.26
CA GLU A 63 -24.78 13.70 30.28
C GLU A 63 -24.02 14.01 28.99
N ARG A 64 -24.72 13.92 27.85
CA ARG A 64 -24.17 14.34 26.56
C ARG A 64 -23.81 15.82 26.54
N ALA A 65 -24.66 16.69 27.09
CA ALA A 65 -24.38 18.12 27.19
C ALA A 65 -23.17 18.40 28.09
N ILE A 66 -23.10 17.74 29.26
CA ILE A 66 -21.97 17.87 30.20
C ILE A 66 -20.65 17.43 29.54
N ARG A 67 -20.64 16.29 28.82
CA ARG A 67 -19.44 15.87 28.08
C ARG A 67 -19.05 16.85 26.98
N GLN A 68 -20.02 17.39 26.26
CA GLN A 68 -19.75 18.37 25.20
C GLN A 68 -19.17 19.67 25.76
N GLU A 69 -19.59 20.08 26.96
CA GLU A 69 -19.00 21.23 27.66
C GLU A 69 -17.57 20.92 28.16
N GLN A 70 -17.29 19.70 28.59
CA GLN A 70 -15.94 19.28 29.00
C GLN A 70 -14.97 19.19 27.82
N GLU A 71 -15.45 18.85 26.63
CA GLU A 71 -14.66 18.77 25.40
C GLU A 71 -14.59 20.11 24.65
N ALA A 72 -15.26 21.16 25.14
CA ALA A 72 -15.23 22.47 24.53
C ALA A 72 -13.93 23.21 24.89
N GLU A 73 -13.20 23.63 23.86
CA GLU A 73 -11.99 24.45 23.98
C GLU A 73 -12.31 25.90 23.64
N LYS A 74 -11.54 26.85 24.16
CA LYS A 74 -11.69 28.27 23.80
C LYS A 74 -10.69 28.63 22.72
N ASP A 75 -11.18 29.19 21.63
CA ASP A 75 -10.37 29.85 20.60
C ASP A 75 -9.62 31.06 21.19
N PRO A 76 -8.48 31.53 20.64
CA PRO A 76 -7.81 32.76 21.09
C PRO A 76 -8.69 34.02 21.01
N SER A 77 -9.80 33.99 20.28
CA SER A 77 -10.84 35.04 20.29
C SER A 77 -11.82 34.96 21.48
N GLY A 78 -11.69 33.95 22.34
CA GLY A 78 -12.55 33.69 23.49
C GLY A 78 -13.85 32.93 23.16
N GLN A 79 -14.05 32.53 21.90
CA GLN A 79 -15.21 31.74 21.49
C GLN A 79 -15.04 30.27 21.89
N LEU A 80 -16.12 29.67 22.39
CA LEU A 80 -16.16 28.24 22.72
C LEU A 80 -16.30 27.41 21.43
N LEU A 81 -15.25 26.67 21.10
CA LEU A 81 -15.19 25.67 20.04
C LEU A 81 -15.47 24.31 20.65
N ARG A 82 -16.42 23.56 20.08
CA ARG A 82 -16.68 22.18 20.45
C ARG A 82 -16.35 21.25 19.28
N PRO A 83 -15.90 20.02 19.54
CA PRO A 83 -15.76 19.03 18.49
C PRO A 83 -17.12 18.75 17.82
N MET A 84 -17.11 18.66 16.48
CA MET A 84 -18.33 18.36 15.73
C MET A 84 -18.81 16.94 16.01
N THR A 85 -20.12 16.79 16.29
CA THR A 85 -20.72 15.48 16.47
C THR A 85 -20.90 14.76 15.13
N LEU A 86 -21.10 13.44 15.18
CA LEU A 86 -21.30 12.64 13.98
C LEU A 86 -22.50 13.12 13.16
N SER A 87 -23.61 13.46 13.82
CA SER A 87 -24.79 14.06 13.19
C SER A 87 -24.48 15.42 12.54
N ASP A 88 -23.67 16.25 13.18
CA ASP A 88 -23.28 17.56 12.64
C ASP A 88 -22.37 17.42 11.42
N THR A 89 -21.46 16.45 11.43
CA THR A 89 -20.59 16.18 10.28
C THR A 89 -21.38 15.64 9.09
N MET A 90 -22.38 14.79 9.32
CA MET A 90 -23.24 14.25 8.26
C MET A 90 -24.12 15.35 7.66
N SER A 91 -24.80 16.14 8.50
CA SER A 91 -25.65 17.23 8.01
C SER A 91 -24.85 18.29 7.25
N PHE A 92 -23.61 18.56 7.67
CA PHE A 92 -22.72 19.48 6.95
C PHE A 92 -22.25 18.92 5.61
N LEU A 93 -21.94 17.63 5.51
CA LEU A 93 -21.56 16.98 4.26
C LEU A 93 -22.74 16.92 3.27
N ASP A 94 -23.95 16.63 3.76
CA ASP A 94 -25.17 16.60 2.96
C ASP A 94 -25.53 18.01 2.45
N ALA A 95 -25.40 19.03 3.30
CA ALA A 95 -25.60 20.42 2.89
C ALA A 95 -24.54 20.91 1.89
N ALA A 96 -23.29 20.48 2.07
CA ALA A 96 -22.21 20.85 1.17
C ALA A 96 -22.42 20.28 -0.25
N GLY A 97 -22.90 19.04 -0.37
CA GLY A 97 -23.16 18.38 -1.66
C GLY A 97 -24.09 19.15 -2.61
N ASN A 98 -24.91 20.08 -2.10
CA ASN A 98 -25.85 20.88 -2.88
C ASN A 98 -25.32 22.26 -3.33
N THR A 99 -24.11 22.66 -2.97
CA THR A 99 -23.55 23.99 -3.32
C THR A 99 -22.37 23.86 -4.28
N GLY A 100 -22.49 24.42 -5.49
CA GLY A 100 -21.57 24.19 -6.61
C GLY A 100 -20.31 25.06 -6.69
N SER A 101 -20.01 25.90 -5.69
CA SER A 101 -18.81 26.75 -5.69
C SER A 101 -18.28 26.94 -4.27
N TRP A 102 -17.10 26.38 -3.98
CA TRP A 102 -16.47 26.45 -2.65
C TRP A 102 -15.16 27.24 -2.70
N SER A 103 -14.87 27.99 -1.63
CA SER A 103 -13.56 28.59 -1.41
C SER A 103 -12.51 27.52 -1.06
N ALA A 104 -11.22 27.83 -1.26
CA ALA A 104 -10.13 26.88 -1.00
C ALA A 104 -10.09 26.36 0.45
N SER A 105 -10.39 27.23 1.43
CA SER A 105 -10.48 26.85 2.85
C SER A 105 -11.67 25.93 3.14
N GLN A 106 -12.82 26.17 2.50
CA GLN A 106 -14.00 25.31 2.62
C GLN A 106 -13.76 23.93 1.98
N ALA A 107 -13.10 23.88 0.81
CA ALA A 107 -12.76 22.62 0.15
C ALA A 107 -11.79 21.78 0.99
N LEU A 108 -10.79 22.42 1.63
CA LEU A 108 -9.87 21.76 2.55
C LEU A 108 -10.59 21.24 3.80
N ALA A 109 -11.50 22.04 4.39
CA ALA A 109 -12.30 21.62 5.54
C ALA A 109 -13.17 20.41 5.20
N LEU A 110 -13.85 20.43 4.06
CA LEU A 110 -14.70 19.32 3.60
C LEU A 110 -13.90 18.05 3.31
N ARG A 111 -12.71 18.18 2.72
CA ARG A 111 -11.81 17.04 2.53
C ARG A 111 -11.36 16.45 3.86
N LYS A 112 -11.01 17.29 4.85
CA LYS A 112 -10.66 16.82 6.21
C LYS A 112 -11.83 16.10 6.87
N LEU A 113 -13.05 16.61 6.74
CA LEU A 113 -14.25 15.97 7.28
C LEU A 113 -14.50 14.58 6.65
N LYS A 114 -14.41 14.46 5.32
CA LYS A 114 -14.53 13.16 4.62
C LYS A 114 -13.45 12.16 5.06
N VAL A 115 -12.20 12.61 5.17
CA VAL A 115 -11.10 11.76 5.64
C VAL A 115 -11.33 11.31 7.09
N SER A 116 -11.82 12.19 7.96
CA SER A 116 -12.14 11.85 9.35
C SER A 116 -13.26 10.79 9.44
N GLN A 117 -14.25 10.84 8.55
CA GLN A 117 -15.34 9.87 8.47
C GLN A 117 -14.82 8.48 8.09
N GLU A 118 -13.97 8.40 7.05
CA GLU A 118 -13.38 7.14 6.61
C GLU A 118 -12.43 6.53 7.66
N ARG A 119 -11.64 7.36 8.35
CA ARG A 119 -10.80 6.91 9.47
C ARG A 119 -11.62 6.31 10.61
N ARG A 120 -12.74 6.94 10.98
CA ARG A 120 -13.65 6.41 12.01
C ARG A 120 -14.27 5.09 11.59
N ARG A 121 -14.66 4.93 10.32
CA ARG A 121 -15.16 3.65 9.76
C ARG A 121 -14.10 2.55 9.82
N ALA A 122 -12.84 2.90 9.60
CA ALA A 122 -11.70 2.00 9.69
C ALA A 122 -11.23 1.74 11.13
N GLY A 123 -11.86 2.34 12.15
CA GLY A 123 -11.47 2.17 13.56
C GLY A 123 -10.14 2.84 13.93
N TRP A 124 -9.64 3.77 13.11
CA TRP A 124 -8.39 4.47 13.38
C TRP A 124 -8.63 5.60 14.37
N THR A 125 -8.01 5.50 15.54
CA THR A 125 -8.00 6.56 16.56
C THR A 125 -6.99 7.63 16.17
N GLU A 126 -7.43 8.89 16.12
CA GLU A 126 -6.51 10.00 15.90
C GLU A 126 -5.58 10.12 17.11
N SER A 127 -4.28 10.06 16.85
CA SER A 127 -3.29 10.52 17.81
C SER A 127 -3.51 12.02 18.02
N ASN A 128 -4.10 12.38 19.17
CA ASN A 128 -4.15 13.76 19.63
C ASN A 128 -2.71 14.25 19.72
N ILE A 129 -2.27 15.02 18.71
CA ILE A 129 -1.09 15.86 18.85
C ILE A 129 -1.55 16.97 19.79
N SER A 130 -1.48 16.69 21.10
CA SER A 130 -1.62 17.71 22.12
C SER A 130 -0.46 18.67 21.88
N THR A 131 -0.75 19.80 21.24
CA THR A 131 0.10 20.97 21.35
C THR A 131 0.05 21.36 22.81
N SER A 132 1.00 20.83 23.60
CA SER A 132 1.44 21.55 24.79
C SER A 132 1.60 23.01 24.36
N PRO A 133 1.10 23.99 25.15
CA PRO A 133 1.41 25.38 24.85
C PRO A 133 2.92 25.44 24.64
N PRO A 134 3.40 26.04 23.53
CA PRO A 134 4.82 26.02 23.23
C PRO A 134 5.51 26.45 24.52
N PRO A 135 6.49 25.70 25.06
CA PRO A 135 7.37 26.30 26.05
C PRO A 135 7.78 27.61 25.40
N ILE A 136 7.52 28.73 26.11
CA ILE A 136 7.80 30.10 25.63
C ILE A 136 8.98 29.96 24.70
N LEU A 137 8.73 30.12 23.39
CA LEU A 137 9.83 30.13 22.45
C LEU A 137 10.59 31.35 22.91
N ASN A 138 11.60 31.12 23.76
CA ASN A 138 12.69 32.04 23.87
C ASN A 138 13.04 32.26 22.41
N GLU A 139 12.81 33.48 21.92
CA GLU A 139 13.51 33.94 20.74
C GLU A 139 14.91 33.39 20.92
N LEU A 140 15.30 32.46 20.03
CA LEU A 140 16.66 32.03 19.92
C LEU A 140 17.40 33.31 19.54
N LEU A 141 17.80 34.05 20.57
CA LEU A 141 18.78 35.11 20.45
C LEU A 141 19.89 34.46 19.63
N PRO A 142 20.20 34.99 18.44
CA PRO A 142 21.27 34.43 17.63
C PRO A 142 22.47 34.29 18.57
N PRO A 143 23.13 33.12 18.62
CA PRO A 143 24.23 32.90 19.54
C PRO A 143 25.16 34.09 19.38
N ALA A 144 25.43 34.78 20.49
CA ALA A 144 26.30 35.94 20.50
C ALA A 144 27.54 35.56 19.69
N SER A 145 27.74 36.26 18.58
CA SER A 145 28.82 36.01 17.64
C SER A 145 30.13 36.11 18.42
N SER A 146 30.66 34.97 18.83
CA SER A 146 32.06 34.89 19.21
C SER A 146 32.86 35.34 17.99
N PRO A 147 33.83 36.25 18.14
CA PRO A 147 34.66 36.65 17.01
C PRO A 147 35.27 35.40 16.37
N LEU A 148 34.94 35.21 15.08
CA LEU A 148 35.36 34.10 14.25
C LEU A 148 36.89 33.97 14.32
N PRO A 149 37.45 32.77 14.58
CA PRO A 149 38.83 32.52 14.21
C PRO A 149 38.92 32.56 12.68
N GLU A 150 39.95 33.24 12.18
CA GLU A 150 40.29 33.43 10.77
C GLU A 150 40.50 32.07 10.07
N HIS A 151 39.41 31.45 9.63
CA HIS A 151 39.47 30.27 8.77
C HIS A 151 38.88 30.62 7.41
N SER A 152 39.43 31.63 6.74
CA SER A 152 39.12 31.90 5.33
C SER A 152 39.36 30.67 4.47
N SER A 153 40.32 29.81 4.87
CA SER A 153 40.61 28.54 4.23
C SER A 153 39.47 27.52 4.32
N ILE A 154 38.67 27.52 5.40
CA ILE A 154 37.51 26.63 5.54
C ILE A 154 36.36 27.15 4.69
N ILE A 155 36.16 28.47 4.63
CA ILE A 155 35.12 29.09 3.82
C ILE A 155 35.45 28.93 2.32
N GLU A 156 36.70 29.17 1.90
CA GLU A 156 37.17 28.86 0.54
C GLU A 156 37.05 27.36 0.23
N ALA A 157 37.36 26.47 1.18
CA ALA A 157 37.18 25.03 0.98
C ALA A 157 35.69 24.67 0.79
N LEU A 158 34.79 25.26 1.56
CA LEU A 158 33.34 25.05 1.42
C LEU A 158 32.78 25.64 0.12
N GLU A 159 33.23 26.84 -0.27
CA GLU A 159 32.85 27.49 -1.54
C GLU A 159 33.47 26.80 -2.77
N SER A 160 34.58 26.09 -2.58
CA SER A 160 35.20 25.26 -3.64
C SER A 160 34.46 23.95 -3.90
N ILE A 161 33.62 23.48 -2.96
CA ILE A 161 32.78 22.29 -3.15
C ILE A 161 31.59 22.66 -4.05
N ARG A 162 31.82 22.59 -5.37
CA ARG A 162 30.79 22.84 -6.38
C ARG A 162 29.82 21.68 -6.60
N THR A 163 30.22 20.47 -6.23
CA THR A 163 29.45 19.24 -6.43
C THR A 163 29.62 18.29 -5.25
N THR A 164 28.53 17.88 -4.62
CA THR A 164 28.53 16.75 -3.69
C THR A 164 28.29 15.46 -4.48
N PRO A 165 28.90 14.32 -4.10
CA PRO A 165 28.51 13.04 -4.68
C PRO A 165 27.00 12.86 -4.49
N PHE A 166 26.31 12.54 -5.58
CA PHE A 166 24.84 12.58 -5.69
C PHE A 166 24.16 11.80 -4.56
N GLU A 167 24.79 10.73 -4.11
CA GLU A 167 24.34 9.78 -3.08
C GLU A 167 23.83 10.43 -1.78
N ASN A 168 24.36 11.60 -1.39
CA ASN A 168 23.95 12.30 -0.16
C ASN A 168 23.28 13.67 -0.40
N SER A 169 23.02 14.02 -1.66
CA SER A 169 22.49 15.32 -2.04
C SER A 169 21.00 15.48 -1.70
N PHE A 170 20.54 16.73 -1.58
CA PHE A 170 19.12 17.05 -1.43
C PHE A 170 18.28 16.54 -2.62
N LEU A 171 18.86 16.53 -3.82
CA LEU A 171 18.26 15.92 -5.02
C LEU A 171 18.07 14.40 -4.87
N ALA A 172 19.02 13.68 -4.27
CA ALA A 172 18.84 12.25 -3.98
C ALA A 172 17.77 11.98 -2.91
N ARG A 173 17.50 12.92 -2.00
CA ARG A 173 16.36 12.81 -1.08
C ARG A 173 15.02 13.08 -1.77
N LEU A 174 15.02 13.96 -2.78
CA LEU A 174 13.84 14.29 -3.59
C LEU A 174 13.49 13.19 -4.62
N HIS A 175 14.51 12.54 -5.18
CA HIS A 175 14.36 11.52 -6.22
C HIS A 175 14.56 10.08 -5.72
N GLY A 176 14.80 9.89 -4.41
CA GLY A 176 15.23 8.62 -3.84
C GLY A 176 16.71 8.34 -4.13
N ALA A 177 17.38 7.61 -3.24
CA ALA A 177 18.76 7.17 -3.43
C ALA A 177 18.86 6.32 -4.69
N SER A 178 19.10 6.98 -5.82
CA SER A 178 19.41 6.32 -7.08
C SER A 178 20.79 5.69 -6.89
N CYS A 179 20.78 4.41 -6.55
CA CYS A 179 21.97 3.58 -6.57
C CYS A 179 22.61 3.68 -7.96
N GLY A 180 23.72 4.43 -8.04
CA GLY A 180 24.86 4.22 -8.93
C GLY A 180 24.69 4.35 -10.45
N THR A 181 23.49 4.32 -11.00
CA THR A 181 23.25 4.42 -12.44
C THR A 181 21.91 5.11 -12.62
N ALA A 182 21.91 6.32 -13.19
CA ALA A 182 20.74 6.76 -13.92
C ALA A 182 20.53 5.70 -15.00
N ILE A 183 19.60 4.76 -14.78
CA ILE A 183 19.27 3.73 -15.76
C ILE A 183 18.74 4.52 -16.96
N PRO A 184 19.47 4.56 -18.08
CA PRO A 184 18.92 5.15 -19.29
C PRO A 184 17.63 4.37 -19.59
N ASP A 185 16.55 5.07 -19.90
CA ASP A 185 15.27 4.48 -20.31
C ASP A 185 14.41 3.82 -19.21
N LEU A 186 14.48 4.31 -17.97
CA LEU A 186 13.51 3.91 -16.94
C LEU A 186 12.10 4.45 -17.23
N VAL A 187 11.14 3.56 -17.46
CA VAL A 187 9.73 3.90 -17.78
C VAL A 187 8.97 4.30 -16.52
N ALA A 188 9.07 3.48 -15.46
CA ALA A 188 8.39 3.72 -14.20
C ALA A 188 9.08 3.00 -13.03
N VAL A 189 8.87 3.50 -11.82
CA VAL A 189 9.33 2.87 -10.57
C VAL A 189 8.15 2.75 -9.63
N ASP A 190 7.97 1.56 -9.09
CA ASP A 190 6.90 1.21 -8.18
C ASP A 190 7.48 0.77 -6.83
N TRP A 191 7.13 1.53 -5.80
CA TRP A 191 7.50 1.28 -4.40
C TRP A 191 6.34 0.69 -3.57
N GLU A 192 5.13 0.69 -4.11
CA GLU A 192 3.92 0.33 -3.37
C GLU A 192 3.59 -1.15 -3.53
N THR A 193 3.93 -1.73 -4.68
CA THR A 193 3.63 -3.13 -4.96
C THR A 193 4.43 -4.08 -4.06
N ALA A 194 3.70 -4.83 -3.23
CA ALA A 194 4.21 -5.93 -2.43
C ALA A 194 3.72 -7.27 -2.99
N THR A 195 4.66 -8.18 -3.29
CA THR A 195 4.33 -9.51 -3.83
C THR A 195 4.31 -10.57 -2.73
N PRO A 196 3.60 -11.70 -2.93
CA PRO A 196 3.64 -12.83 -2.00
C PRO A 196 5.07 -13.32 -1.74
N TRP A 197 5.92 -13.32 -2.77
CA TRP A 197 7.33 -13.67 -2.64
C TRP A 197 8.10 -12.68 -1.77
N MET A 198 7.86 -11.36 -1.94
CA MET A 198 8.50 -10.33 -1.11
C MET A 198 8.12 -10.49 0.37
N ASN A 199 6.84 -10.74 0.64
CA ASN A 199 6.35 -10.98 2.00
C ASN A 199 6.99 -12.24 2.60
N LEU A 200 7.02 -13.34 1.85
CA LEU A 200 7.69 -14.57 2.29
C LEU A 200 9.17 -14.35 2.61
N MET A 201 9.88 -13.58 1.77
CA MET A 201 11.29 -13.29 2.01
C MET A 201 11.51 -12.38 3.22
N SER A 202 10.56 -11.46 3.48
CA SER A 202 10.54 -10.68 4.73
C SER A 202 10.34 -11.59 5.93
N ASP A 203 9.33 -12.46 5.89
CA ASP A 203 9.01 -13.38 6.99
C ASP A 203 10.18 -14.31 7.34
N ILE A 204 10.86 -14.86 6.32
CA ILE A 204 12.04 -15.72 6.50
C ILE A 204 13.17 -14.93 7.18
N ARG A 205 13.37 -13.67 6.78
CA ARG A 205 14.38 -12.80 7.38
C ARG A 205 14.03 -12.47 8.82
N ASP A 206 12.80 -12.04 9.08
CA ASP A 206 12.34 -11.70 10.42
C ASP A 206 12.46 -12.90 11.37
N HIS A 207 12.09 -14.09 10.91
CA HIS A 207 12.30 -15.33 11.67
C HIS A 207 13.79 -15.58 11.98
N TYR A 208 14.68 -15.37 11.00
CA TYR A 208 16.12 -15.50 11.21
C TYR A 208 16.66 -14.46 12.21
N THR A 209 16.12 -13.24 12.19
CA THR A 209 16.43 -12.16 13.15
C THR A 209 16.02 -12.48 14.56
N PHE A 210 14.81 -13.01 14.74
CA PHE A 210 14.36 -13.43 16.07
C PHE A 210 15.13 -14.65 16.58
N ALA A 211 15.59 -15.54 15.69
CA ALA A 211 16.36 -16.72 16.07
C ALA A 211 17.83 -16.41 16.45
N HIS A 212 18.42 -15.34 15.91
CA HIS A 212 19.83 -14.99 16.10
C HIS A 212 20.04 -13.50 16.44
N PRO A 213 19.58 -13.02 17.60
CA PRO A 213 19.73 -11.62 18.02
C PRO A 213 21.19 -11.19 18.24
N GLU A 214 22.11 -12.14 18.44
CA GLU A 214 23.53 -11.90 18.69
C GLU A 214 24.35 -11.56 17.43
N ARG A 215 23.78 -11.71 16.22
CA ARG A 215 24.48 -11.44 14.96
C ARG A 215 24.12 -10.07 14.42
N GLU A 216 25.13 -9.29 14.03
CA GLU A 216 24.93 -8.09 13.22
C GLU A 216 24.36 -8.50 11.86
N GLN A 217 23.11 -8.13 11.63
CA GLN A 217 22.46 -8.38 10.36
C GLN A 217 22.72 -7.25 9.37
N PRO A 218 22.94 -7.57 8.09
CA PRO A 218 23.07 -6.53 7.07
C PRO A 218 21.77 -5.73 6.97
N PRO A 219 21.86 -4.40 6.76
CA PRO A 219 20.68 -3.55 6.66
C PRO A 219 19.78 -4.01 5.50
N HIS A 220 18.49 -4.19 5.80
CA HIS A 220 17.51 -4.60 4.82
C HIS A 220 17.07 -3.40 3.97
N THR A 221 17.52 -3.35 2.72
CA THR A 221 17.02 -2.37 1.74
C THR A 221 16.05 -3.06 0.78
N VAL A 222 14.77 -2.73 0.90
CA VAL A 222 13.76 -3.16 -0.08
C VAL A 222 14.06 -2.44 -1.40
N SER A 223 14.18 -3.20 -2.48
CA SER A 223 14.29 -2.63 -3.82
C SER A 223 12.88 -2.39 -4.40
N PRO A 224 12.67 -1.33 -5.20
CA PRO A 224 11.42 -1.14 -5.91
C PRO A 224 11.31 -2.10 -7.09
N ILE A 225 10.10 -2.23 -7.64
CA ILE A 225 9.90 -2.81 -8.96
C ILE A 225 10.12 -1.70 -9.99
N THR A 226 11.09 -1.92 -10.87
CA THR A 226 11.45 -0.99 -11.94
C THR A 226 10.93 -1.51 -13.27
N TYR A 227 10.34 -0.63 -14.07
CA TYR A 227 9.88 -0.94 -15.43
C TYR A 227 10.82 -0.25 -16.41
N SER A 228 11.49 -1.04 -17.24
CA SER A 228 12.50 -0.59 -18.21
C SER A 228 12.30 -1.32 -19.55
N PRO A 229 12.81 -0.82 -20.68
CA PRO A 229 12.80 -1.56 -21.92
C PRO A 229 13.70 -2.79 -21.85
N LEU A 230 13.56 -3.69 -22.83
CA LEU A 230 14.39 -4.86 -22.95
C LEU A 230 15.83 -4.46 -23.25
N GLU A 231 16.75 -5.04 -22.48
CA GLU A 231 18.20 -4.84 -22.63
C GLU A 231 18.90 -6.19 -22.77
N ARG A 232 20.12 -6.19 -23.29
CA ARG A 232 20.86 -7.44 -23.57
C ARG A 232 21.05 -8.32 -22.34
N TRP A 233 21.30 -7.74 -21.18
CA TRP A 233 21.48 -8.50 -19.94
C TRP A 233 20.17 -9.06 -19.36
N HIS A 234 19.01 -8.58 -19.83
CA HIS A 234 17.72 -9.14 -19.43
C HIS A 234 17.42 -10.45 -20.17
N LEU A 235 18.03 -10.69 -21.34
CA LEU A 235 17.66 -11.79 -22.24
C LEU A 235 17.70 -13.16 -21.57
N ASP A 236 18.77 -13.52 -20.87
CA ASP A 236 18.89 -14.85 -20.25
C ASP A 236 17.75 -15.12 -19.26
N GLN A 237 17.41 -14.11 -18.44
CA GLN A 237 16.31 -14.24 -17.47
C GLN A 237 14.95 -14.21 -18.15
N VAL A 238 14.80 -13.43 -19.23
CA VAL A 238 13.57 -13.37 -20.02
C VAL A 238 13.30 -14.70 -20.71
N HIS A 239 14.32 -15.33 -21.33
CA HIS A 239 14.21 -16.65 -21.94
C HIS A 239 13.80 -17.69 -20.91
N ASP A 240 14.39 -17.69 -19.70
CA ASP A 240 13.98 -18.60 -18.62
C ASP A 240 12.51 -18.41 -18.18
N ILE A 241 12.02 -17.16 -18.12
CA ILE A 241 10.62 -16.88 -17.79
C ILE A 241 9.69 -17.36 -18.91
N LEU A 242 10.03 -17.08 -20.17
CA LEU A 242 9.20 -17.44 -21.31
C LEU A 242 9.15 -18.96 -21.54
N ASP A 243 10.28 -19.65 -21.41
CA ASP A 243 10.36 -21.10 -21.53
C ASP A 243 9.49 -21.82 -20.48
N ARG A 244 9.42 -21.27 -19.25
CA ARG A 244 8.58 -21.82 -18.18
C ARG A 244 7.10 -21.48 -18.33
N ALA A 245 6.78 -20.30 -18.86
CA ALA A 245 5.40 -19.82 -18.98
C ALA A 245 4.69 -20.33 -20.25
N PHE A 246 5.45 -20.58 -21.32
CA PHE A 246 4.91 -20.92 -22.64
C PHE A 246 5.42 -22.30 -23.10
N TRP A 247 6.45 -22.34 -23.95
CA TRP A 247 7.08 -23.56 -24.47
C TRP A 247 8.58 -23.36 -24.58
N SER A 248 9.35 -24.44 -24.60
CA SER A 248 10.81 -24.39 -24.65
C SER A 248 11.34 -23.90 -26.00
N GLY A 249 12.44 -23.14 -25.97
CA GLY A 249 13.16 -22.72 -27.16
C GLY A 249 12.68 -21.38 -27.72
N ILE A 250 12.05 -20.55 -26.87
CA ILE A 250 11.64 -19.21 -27.26
C ILE A 250 12.87 -18.30 -27.26
N ASN A 251 13.17 -17.72 -28.43
CA ASN A 251 14.22 -16.73 -28.57
C ASN A 251 13.62 -15.38 -28.95
N VAL A 252 13.78 -14.39 -28.06
CA VAL A 252 13.33 -13.00 -28.25
C VAL A 252 14.47 -12.01 -28.45
N SER A 253 15.66 -12.49 -28.83
CA SER A 253 16.82 -11.61 -29.08
C SER A 253 16.52 -10.57 -30.17
N ASP A 254 15.70 -10.93 -31.15
CA ASP A 254 15.27 -10.06 -32.25
C ASP A 254 14.49 -8.84 -31.74
N SER A 255 13.83 -8.93 -30.57
CA SER A 255 13.08 -7.82 -29.98
C SER A 255 13.96 -6.62 -29.57
N LEU A 256 15.29 -6.81 -29.47
CA LEU A 256 16.23 -5.71 -29.24
C LEU A 256 16.42 -4.83 -30.47
N GLU A 257 16.18 -5.35 -31.67
CA GLU A 257 16.40 -4.63 -32.93
C GLU A 257 15.20 -3.75 -33.30
N TYR A 258 14.00 -4.12 -32.82
CA TYR A 258 12.73 -3.50 -33.19
C TYR A 258 12.22 -2.47 -32.16
N SER A 259 13.03 -1.44 -31.87
CA SER A 259 12.66 -0.32 -30.99
C SER A 259 12.16 -0.76 -29.60
N PRO A 260 13.04 -1.35 -28.77
CA PRO A 260 12.65 -1.92 -27.47
C PRO A 260 11.97 -0.90 -26.55
N GLU A 261 12.35 0.37 -26.65
CA GLU A 261 11.75 1.50 -25.90
C GLU A 261 10.23 1.65 -26.06
N ARG A 262 9.65 1.20 -27.19
CA ARG A 262 8.20 1.30 -27.45
C ARG A 262 7.48 -0.03 -27.44
N CYS A 263 8.21 -1.10 -27.72
CA CYS A 263 7.65 -2.43 -27.96
C CYS A 263 7.82 -3.37 -26.77
N THR A 264 8.70 -3.06 -25.82
CA THR A 264 9.04 -3.98 -24.73
C THR A 264 8.98 -3.30 -23.38
N ILE A 265 8.50 -4.02 -22.38
CA ILE A 265 8.52 -3.63 -20.98
C ILE A 265 8.99 -4.81 -20.16
N ILE A 266 10.04 -4.58 -19.37
CA ILE A 266 10.62 -5.51 -18.42
C ILE A 266 10.36 -4.97 -17.02
N ALA A 267 9.78 -5.81 -16.17
CA ALA A 267 9.65 -5.55 -14.75
C ALA A 267 10.83 -6.22 -14.02
N ALA A 268 11.60 -5.45 -13.27
CA ALA A 268 12.76 -5.93 -12.52
C ALA A 268 12.72 -5.49 -11.05
N TYR A 269 12.95 -6.44 -10.14
CA TYR A 269 13.16 -6.21 -8.72
C TYR A 269 14.66 -6.21 -8.42
N GLY A 270 15.26 -5.02 -8.30
CA GLY A 270 16.71 -4.88 -8.22
C GLY A 270 17.40 -5.38 -9.50
N ARG A 271 18.07 -6.54 -9.45
CA ARG A 271 18.70 -7.19 -10.62
C ARG A 271 17.92 -8.40 -11.15
N LEU A 272 16.80 -8.73 -10.51
CA LEU A 272 15.99 -9.89 -10.84
C LEU A 272 14.87 -9.48 -11.79
N VAL A 273 14.81 -10.09 -12.98
CA VAL A 273 13.66 -9.93 -13.87
C VAL A 273 12.49 -10.74 -13.30
N VAL A 274 11.37 -10.06 -13.10
CA VAL A 274 10.14 -10.62 -12.54
C VAL A 274 8.99 -10.66 -13.55
N GLY A 275 9.06 -9.88 -14.62
CA GLY A 275 8.03 -9.89 -15.66
C GLY A 275 8.55 -9.36 -16.99
N VAL A 276 7.90 -9.81 -18.06
CA VAL A 276 8.21 -9.44 -19.44
C VAL A 276 6.92 -9.22 -20.23
N ALA A 277 6.88 -8.14 -20.98
CA ALA A 277 5.87 -7.84 -21.98
C ALA A 277 6.56 -7.42 -23.29
N ILE A 278 6.26 -8.13 -24.38
CA ILE A 278 6.90 -7.92 -25.69
C ILE A 278 5.82 -7.80 -26.77
N MET A 279 6.02 -6.82 -27.64
CA MET A 279 5.22 -6.53 -28.82
C MET A 279 6.07 -6.67 -30.08
N SER A 280 5.55 -7.30 -31.13
CA SER A 280 6.34 -7.64 -32.33
C SER A 280 6.71 -6.43 -33.20
N SER A 281 5.85 -5.41 -33.30
CA SER A 281 6.04 -4.31 -34.26
C SER A 281 5.42 -3.01 -33.76
N PRO A 282 6.07 -1.85 -34.02
CA PRO A 282 5.51 -0.54 -33.72
C PRO A 282 4.50 -0.03 -34.78
N ARG A 283 4.27 -0.77 -35.88
CA ARG A 283 3.28 -0.39 -36.92
C ARG A 283 1.96 -1.12 -36.74
N GLU A 284 2.05 -2.41 -36.42
CA GLU A 284 0.93 -3.28 -36.13
C GLU A 284 1.18 -3.89 -34.75
N PRO A 285 0.70 -3.24 -33.68
CA PRO A 285 1.06 -3.61 -32.33
C PRO A 285 0.38 -4.93 -31.96
N TYR A 286 1.18 -5.99 -32.05
CA TYR A 286 0.79 -7.36 -31.69
C TYR A 286 1.54 -7.78 -30.43
N ILE A 287 0.83 -7.99 -29.32
CA ILE A 287 1.46 -8.47 -28.08
C ILE A 287 1.79 -9.94 -28.27
N THR A 288 3.09 -10.24 -28.34
CA THR A 288 3.61 -11.60 -28.55
C THR A 288 3.66 -12.36 -27.25
N TYR A 289 4.21 -11.73 -26.20
CA TYR A 289 4.43 -12.37 -24.92
C TYR A 289 4.07 -11.41 -23.79
N LEU A 290 3.35 -11.92 -22.80
CA LEU A 290 3.12 -11.26 -21.52
C LEU A 290 3.21 -12.33 -20.44
N ALA A 291 4.26 -12.28 -19.62
CA ALA A 291 4.48 -13.24 -18.56
C ALA A 291 5.01 -12.56 -17.30
N VAL A 292 4.61 -13.09 -16.16
CA VAL A 292 5.14 -12.75 -14.84
C VAL A 292 5.70 -14.04 -14.25
N ARG A 293 6.80 -13.91 -13.52
CA ARG A 293 7.45 -15.01 -12.83
C ARG A 293 6.51 -15.60 -11.77
N ALA A 294 6.38 -16.92 -11.74
CA ALA A 294 5.57 -17.61 -10.75
C ALA A 294 5.96 -17.19 -9.31
N GLY A 295 4.96 -16.91 -8.48
CA GLY A 295 5.15 -16.41 -7.11
C GLY A 295 5.19 -14.88 -6.99
N TRP A 296 5.30 -14.18 -8.12
CA TRP A 296 5.09 -12.73 -8.23
C TRP A 296 3.69 -12.37 -8.73
N ASP A 297 2.80 -13.37 -8.78
CA ASP A 297 1.40 -13.24 -9.16
C ASP A 297 0.60 -12.42 -8.13
N ASN A 298 -0.61 -12.01 -8.51
CA ASN A 298 -1.54 -11.21 -7.69
C ASN A 298 -1.05 -9.80 -7.29
N ALA A 299 0.14 -9.40 -7.71
CA ALA A 299 0.72 -8.08 -7.45
C ALA A 299 0.43 -7.03 -8.53
N GLN A 300 -0.51 -7.29 -9.44
CA GLN A 300 -0.86 -6.42 -10.57
C GLN A 300 0.30 -6.03 -11.51
N ILE A 301 1.46 -6.70 -11.44
CA ILE A 301 2.63 -6.40 -12.29
C ILE A 301 2.27 -6.52 -13.79
N ALA A 302 1.54 -7.58 -14.17
CA ALA A 302 1.06 -7.74 -15.55
C ALA A 302 0.15 -6.59 -16.00
N THR A 303 -0.70 -6.09 -15.09
CA THR A 303 -1.57 -4.93 -15.32
C THR A 303 -0.73 -3.68 -15.58
N THR A 304 0.26 -3.41 -14.74
CA THR A 304 1.14 -2.25 -14.87
C THR A 304 1.99 -2.31 -16.14
N MET A 305 2.56 -3.48 -16.47
CA MET A 305 3.30 -3.67 -17.72
C MET A 305 2.42 -3.43 -18.95
N LEU A 306 1.21 -4.00 -18.96
CA LEU A 306 0.27 -3.83 -20.06
C LEU A 306 -0.19 -2.37 -20.19
N TYR A 307 -0.43 -1.69 -19.07
CA TYR A 307 -0.75 -0.26 -19.05
C TYR A 307 0.36 0.56 -19.71
N HIS A 308 1.62 0.36 -19.33
CA HIS A 308 2.75 1.09 -19.92
C HIS A 308 2.91 0.79 -21.41
N LEU A 309 2.81 -0.49 -21.81
CA LEU A 309 2.92 -0.89 -23.22
C LEU A 309 1.83 -0.22 -24.08
N ILE A 310 0.60 -0.16 -23.56
CA ILE A 310 -0.51 0.53 -24.20
C ILE A 310 -0.30 2.05 -24.22
N ALA A 311 0.23 2.64 -23.13
CA ALA A 311 0.48 4.08 -23.04
C ALA A 311 1.55 4.55 -24.04
N LEU A 312 2.56 3.72 -24.31
CA LEU A 312 3.60 3.98 -25.31
C LEU A 312 3.06 3.97 -26.75
N ASN A 313 1.87 3.39 -26.99
CA ASN A 313 1.25 3.26 -28.31
C ASN A 313 -0.17 3.88 -28.32
N PRO A 314 -0.31 5.22 -28.25
CA PRO A 314 -1.60 5.89 -28.02
C PRO A 314 -2.59 5.87 -29.19
N HIS A 315 -2.15 5.65 -30.43
CA HIS A 315 -2.97 5.82 -31.64
C HIS A 315 -3.06 4.57 -32.52
N GLN A 316 -2.78 3.40 -31.96
CA GLN A 316 -2.78 2.16 -32.71
C GLN A 316 -3.64 1.12 -32.03
N ASP A 317 -4.29 0.30 -32.85
CA ASP A 317 -5.10 -0.81 -32.39
C ASP A 317 -4.21 -1.97 -32.01
N ILE A 318 -4.28 -2.39 -30.75
CA ILE A 318 -3.43 -3.44 -30.20
C ILE A 318 -4.16 -4.77 -30.33
N THR A 319 -3.48 -5.77 -30.88
CA THR A 319 -4.02 -7.11 -31.07
C THR A 319 -3.21 -8.16 -30.32
N LEU A 320 -3.83 -9.26 -29.93
CA LEU A 320 -3.14 -10.38 -29.28
C LEU A 320 -3.95 -11.68 -29.38
N HIS A 321 -3.29 -12.81 -29.21
CA HIS A 321 -3.93 -14.11 -29.08
C HIS A 321 -3.80 -14.65 -27.65
N VAL A 322 -4.89 -15.18 -27.10
CA VAL A 322 -4.90 -15.81 -25.78
C VAL A 322 -5.45 -17.22 -25.90
N SER A 323 -4.82 -18.19 -25.24
CA SER A 323 -5.40 -19.54 -25.18
C SER A 323 -6.75 -19.52 -24.46
N ALA A 324 -7.70 -20.31 -24.95
CA ALA A 324 -9.07 -20.33 -24.44
C ALA A 324 -9.18 -20.72 -22.95
N ASN A 325 -8.17 -21.39 -22.39
CA ASN A 325 -8.13 -21.81 -20.99
C ASN A 325 -7.30 -20.89 -20.07
N ASN A 326 -6.75 -19.78 -20.59
CA ASN A 326 -5.87 -18.91 -19.83
C ASN A 326 -6.66 -17.84 -19.04
N SER A 327 -6.39 -17.72 -17.74
CA SER A 327 -7.02 -16.74 -16.84
C SER A 327 -6.69 -15.29 -17.22
N ALA A 328 -5.64 -15.05 -18.00
CA ALA A 328 -5.26 -13.73 -18.52
C ALA A 328 -6.37 -13.07 -19.36
N MET A 329 -7.34 -13.84 -19.88
CA MET A 329 -8.53 -13.30 -20.54
C MET A 329 -9.25 -12.23 -19.71
N LEU A 330 -9.31 -12.40 -18.38
CA LEU A 330 -9.93 -11.43 -17.47
C LEU A 330 -9.15 -10.12 -17.39
N LEU A 331 -7.82 -10.21 -17.43
CA LEU A 331 -6.94 -9.03 -17.43
C LEU A 331 -7.17 -8.21 -18.71
N TYR A 332 -7.14 -8.86 -19.87
CA TYR A 332 -7.35 -8.17 -21.15
C TYR A 332 -8.75 -7.54 -21.24
N ASN A 333 -9.79 -8.26 -20.79
CA ASN A 333 -11.15 -7.71 -20.76
C ASN A 333 -11.24 -6.44 -19.89
N ARG A 334 -10.53 -6.39 -18.75
CA ARG A 334 -10.47 -5.20 -17.88
C ARG A 334 -9.86 -3.98 -18.59
N PHE A 335 -8.90 -4.19 -19.49
CA PHE A 335 -8.32 -3.15 -20.33
C PHE A 335 -9.20 -2.76 -21.53
N GLY A 336 -10.33 -3.45 -21.73
CA GLY A 336 -11.26 -3.17 -22.82
C GLY A 336 -10.96 -3.91 -24.13
N PHE A 337 -10.09 -4.93 -24.09
CA PHE A 337 -9.90 -5.82 -25.24
C PHE A 337 -11.20 -6.58 -25.54
N LYS A 338 -11.60 -6.61 -26.81
CA LYS A 338 -12.75 -7.36 -27.29
C LYS A 338 -12.30 -8.56 -28.12
N ALA A 339 -12.97 -9.69 -27.93
CA ALA A 339 -12.76 -10.85 -28.79
C ALA A 339 -13.37 -10.61 -30.16
N GLU A 340 -12.56 -10.74 -31.21
CA GLU A 340 -13.01 -10.62 -32.60
C GLU A 340 -13.21 -12.00 -33.23
N GLU A 341 -12.28 -12.93 -33.01
CA GLU A 341 -12.27 -14.23 -33.69
C GLU A 341 -11.87 -15.36 -32.72
N PHE A 342 -12.38 -16.57 -32.96
CA PHE A 342 -11.96 -17.80 -32.30
C PHE A 342 -11.19 -18.66 -33.32
N VAL A 343 -9.91 -18.91 -33.04
CA VAL A 343 -8.99 -19.62 -33.92
C VAL A 343 -8.72 -21.01 -33.36
N VAL A 344 -9.15 -22.03 -34.11
CA VAL A 344 -8.95 -23.44 -33.77
C VAL A 344 -7.53 -23.86 -34.13
N GLY A 345 -6.85 -24.56 -33.22
CA GLY A 345 -5.51 -25.11 -33.49
C GLY A 345 -4.37 -24.08 -33.60
N PHE A 346 -4.57 -22.84 -33.13
CA PHE A 346 -3.55 -21.78 -33.18
C PHE A 346 -2.21 -22.21 -32.56
N TYR A 347 -2.25 -22.96 -31.46
CA TYR A 347 -1.07 -23.41 -30.74
C TYR A 347 -0.59 -24.83 -31.12
N ASP A 348 -1.17 -25.47 -32.14
CA ASP A 348 -0.82 -26.85 -32.54
C ASP A 348 0.66 -26.98 -32.95
N ALA A 349 1.24 -25.93 -33.52
CA ALA A 349 2.64 -25.93 -33.96
C ALA A 349 3.65 -25.71 -32.81
N TYR A 350 3.18 -25.22 -31.65
CA TYR A 350 4.04 -24.80 -30.54
C TYR A 350 3.93 -25.72 -29.32
N LEU A 351 2.76 -26.33 -29.10
CA LEU A 351 2.50 -27.21 -27.97
C LEU A 351 2.70 -28.68 -28.35
N ASP A 352 3.21 -29.46 -27.39
CA ASP A 352 3.24 -30.92 -27.51
C ASP A 352 1.82 -31.46 -27.80
N PRO A 353 1.65 -32.39 -28.75
CA PRO A 353 0.41 -33.09 -28.99
C PRO A 353 -0.30 -33.59 -27.72
N GLN A 354 0.45 -34.00 -26.69
CA GLN A 354 -0.03 -34.52 -25.40
C GLN A 354 -0.24 -33.45 -24.32
N SER A 355 0.02 -32.17 -24.61
CA SER A 355 -0.16 -31.09 -23.65
C SER A 355 -1.63 -30.94 -23.24
N ARG A 356 -1.85 -30.72 -21.93
CA ARG A 356 -3.18 -30.42 -21.37
C ARG A 356 -3.65 -28.98 -21.65
N ALA A 357 -2.78 -28.14 -22.21
CA ALA A 357 -3.12 -26.77 -22.54
C ALA A 357 -4.05 -26.71 -23.77
N SER A 358 -4.99 -25.77 -23.79
CA SER A 358 -5.89 -25.56 -24.93
C SER A 358 -5.08 -25.07 -26.14
N LYS A 359 -5.24 -25.76 -27.26
CA LYS A 359 -4.61 -25.40 -28.54
C LYS A 359 -5.35 -24.30 -29.29
N ASN A 360 -6.59 -24.03 -28.88
CA ASN A 360 -7.43 -22.98 -29.45
C ASN A 360 -7.15 -21.63 -28.80
N ALA A 361 -7.28 -20.56 -29.57
CA ALA A 361 -7.03 -19.19 -29.13
C ALA A 361 -8.18 -18.24 -29.47
N PHE A 362 -8.38 -17.22 -28.64
CA PHE A 362 -9.17 -16.05 -28.97
C PHE A 362 -8.25 -14.94 -29.47
N ARG A 363 -8.60 -14.36 -30.62
CA ARG A 363 -8.00 -13.14 -31.12
C ARG A 363 -8.72 -11.95 -30.48
N LEU A 364 -7.97 -11.18 -29.70
CA LEU A 364 -8.46 -9.97 -29.04
C LEU A 364 -7.93 -8.72 -29.72
N ARG A 365 -8.74 -7.67 -29.74
CA ARG A 365 -8.35 -6.33 -30.21
C ARG A 365 -8.80 -5.25 -29.22
N LEU A 366 -7.87 -4.36 -28.90
CA LEU A 366 -8.15 -3.09 -28.24
C LEU A 366 -8.20 -2.02 -29.32
N ARG A 367 -9.39 -1.47 -29.57
CA ARG A 367 -9.58 -0.37 -30.51
C ARG A 367 -9.30 0.96 -29.82
N ARG A 368 -8.46 1.81 -30.41
CA ARG A 368 -8.23 3.17 -29.93
C ARG A 368 -8.88 4.16 -30.90
N HIS A 369 -9.84 4.91 -30.36
CA HIS A 369 -10.61 5.91 -31.09
C HIS A 369 -9.93 7.27 -31.08
#